data_AF-A0A0M0JK07-F1
#
_entry.id   AF-A0A0M0JK07-F1
#
_cell.length_a   1.000
_cell.length_b   1.000
_cell.length_c   1.000
_cell.angle_alpha   90.00
_cell.angle_beta   90.00
_cell.angle_gamma   90.00
#
_symmetry.space_group_name_H-M   'P 1'
#
loop_
_entity.id
_entity.type
_entity.pdbx_description
1 polymer ?
#
loop_
_entity_poly.entity_id
_entity_poly.type
_entity_poly.pdbx_seq_one_letter_code
_entity_poly.pdbx_strand_id
1 'polypeptide(L)'
;MRRNFSAADTNALVDVEDDPATPSPVERLFCEQRLKMISMMDPQTQMLIRELFAIITGEDDMADDGDDAENTVNLINPGYEKTDDQRRLDCERVAEILSSGVDGVSANLTWTYGETLLWMAIEYDHRHPAQMTDVVLRAGADANAPNAVDGLRPIQSPWLSSQTVAREDAFNAEKRALLISAGAAILCCEDGGRSGRKKRPLQQVDFGMTNSHFSRSRSSVW
;
A
#
# COMPACT_ATOMS: atom_id res chain seq x y z
N MET A 1 12.47 53.30 -17.42
CA MET A 1 13.18 52.19 -18.09
C MET A 1 12.29 50.95 -18.01
N ARG A 2 11.66 50.56 -19.12
CA ARG A 2 10.83 49.33 -19.21
C ARG A 2 11.75 48.14 -19.49
N ARG A 3 11.73 47.12 -18.63
CA ARG A 3 12.42 45.85 -18.90
C ARG A 3 11.48 44.95 -19.71
N ASN A 4 11.88 44.64 -20.94
CA ASN A 4 11.23 43.63 -21.77
C ASN A 4 11.64 42.26 -21.23
N PHE A 5 10.67 41.48 -20.72
CA PHE A 5 10.87 40.05 -20.50
C PHE A 5 10.67 39.35 -21.85
N SER A 6 11.76 38.79 -22.39
CA SER A 6 11.75 37.97 -23.60
C SER A 6 11.21 36.58 -23.25
N ALA A 7 10.17 36.14 -23.94
CA ALA A 7 9.53 34.83 -23.79
C ALA A 7 10.27 33.72 -24.58
N ALA A 8 11.60 33.69 -24.51
CA ALA A 8 12.41 32.79 -25.33
C ALA A 8 13.12 31.66 -24.57
N ASP A 9 13.12 31.66 -23.24
CA ASP A 9 13.83 30.65 -22.45
C ASP A 9 12.88 29.97 -21.47
N THR A 10 12.38 28.78 -21.84
CA THR A 10 12.22 27.57 -20.99
C THR A 10 11.33 26.56 -21.71
N ASN A 11 11.82 25.96 -22.77
CA ASN A 11 11.39 24.62 -23.19
C ASN A 11 12.64 23.77 -23.33
N ALA A 12 13.34 23.57 -22.20
CA ALA A 12 14.13 22.36 -22.04
C ALA A 12 13.11 21.22 -21.90
N LEU A 13 12.71 20.64 -23.04
CA LEU A 13 12.23 19.27 -23.05
C LEU A 13 13.42 18.43 -22.57
N VAL A 14 13.49 18.23 -21.26
CA VAL A 14 14.26 17.12 -20.73
C VAL A 14 13.45 15.90 -21.15
N ASP A 15 13.91 15.20 -22.18
CA ASP A 15 13.56 13.81 -22.40
C ASP A 15 14.06 13.06 -21.16
N VAL A 16 13.29 13.14 -20.08
CA VAL A 16 13.42 12.24 -18.95
C VAL A 16 12.97 10.92 -19.53
N GLU A 17 13.93 10.04 -19.83
CA GLU A 17 13.62 8.63 -20.04
C GLU A 17 12.72 8.22 -18.87
N ASP A 18 11.45 7.92 -19.18
CA ASP A 18 10.45 7.44 -18.22
C ASP A 18 10.95 6.07 -17.72
N ASP A 19 11.91 6.10 -16.80
CA ASP A 19 12.25 4.95 -15.99
C ASP A 19 10.99 4.61 -15.21
N PRO A 20 10.36 3.45 -15.44
CA PRO A 20 9.15 3.05 -14.74
C PRO A 20 9.38 2.93 -13.22
N ALA A 21 10.64 2.89 -12.75
CA ALA A 21 10.98 2.92 -11.33
C ALA A 21 11.00 4.33 -10.73
N THR A 22 10.97 5.39 -11.55
CA THR A 22 11.00 6.77 -11.06
C THR A 22 9.57 7.27 -10.83
N PRO A 23 9.19 7.64 -9.58
CA PRO A 23 7.86 8.13 -9.29
C PRO A 23 7.59 9.43 -10.05
N SER A 24 6.40 9.51 -10.63
CA SER A 24 5.88 10.67 -11.34
C SER A 24 5.80 11.91 -10.42
N PRO A 25 5.77 13.13 -10.97
CA PRO A 25 5.64 14.35 -10.16
C PRO A 25 4.40 14.36 -9.25
N VAL A 26 3.30 13.72 -9.68
CA VAL A 26 2.07 13.64 -8.90
C VAL A 26 2.24 12.69 -7.71
N GLU A 27 2.85 11.53 -7.92
CA GLU A 27 3.16 10.58 -6.85
C GLU A 27 4.10 11.22 -5.83
N ARG A 28 5.18 11.88 -6.26
CA ARG A 28 6.10 12.59 -5.34
C ARG A 28 5.39 13.60 -4.46
N LEU A 29 4.50 14.42 -5.05
CA LEU A 29 3.73 15.40 -4.30
C LEU A 29 2.81 14.73 -3.27
N PHE A 30 2.19 13.60 -3.64
CA PHE A 30 1.40 12.79 -2.71
C PHE A 30 2.27 12.24 -1.56
N CYS A 31 3.44 11.68 -1.86
CA CYS A 31 4.40 11.21 -0.85
C CYS A 31 4.78 12.33 0.13
N GLU A 32 5.16 13.50 -0.40
CA GLU A 32 5.58 14.65 0.40
C GLU A 32 4.47 15.16 1.33
N GLN A 33 3.25 15.31 0.80
CA GLN A 33 2.09 15.73 1.59
C GLN A 33 1.78 14.74 2.71
N ARG A 34 1.87 13.44 2.43
CA ARG A 34 1.62 12.39 3.40
C ARG A 34 2.69 12.33 4.48
N LEU A 35 3.97 12.37 4.11
CA LEU A 35 5.07 12.42 5.08
C LEU A 35 4.97 13.67 5.96
N LYS A 36 4.56 14.80 5.39
CA LYS A 36 4.27 16.01 6.15
C LYS A 36 3.13 15.80 7.14
N MET A 37 2.02 15.18 6.73
CA MET A 37 0.90 14.86 7.64
C MET A 37 1.35 13.97 8.79
N ILE A 38 2.09 12.89 8.50
CA ILE A 38 2.62 11.99 9.53
C ILE A 38 3.55 12.77 10.47
N SER A 39 4.45 13.61 9.95
CA SER A 39 5.37 14.40 10.77
C SER A 39 4.68 15.39 11.71
N MET A 40 3.43 15.77 11.42
CA MET A 40 2.61 16.66 12.24
C MET A 40 1.78 15.91 13.29
N MET A 41 1.72 14.58 13.24
CA MET A 41 1.08 13.76 14.27
C MET A 41 1.92 13.73 15.53
N ASP A 42 1.35 13.27 16.65
CA ASP A 42 2.12 13.08 17.87
C ASP A 42 3.19 11.98 17.70
N PRO A 43 4.28 12.02 18.49
CA PRO A 43 5.37 11.06 18.35
C PRO A 43 4.98 9.60 18.51
N GLN A 44 3.96 9.29 19.32
CA GLN A 44 3.50 7.91 19.53
C GLN A 44 2.81 7.40 18.28
N THR A 45 1.92 8.18 17.68
CA THR A 45 1.28 7.85 16.40
C THR A 45 2.31 7.65 15.28
N GLN A 46 3.31 8.53 15.18
CA GLN A 46 4.38 8.38 14.18
C GLN A 46 5.16 7.07 14.34
N MET A 47 5.50 6.72 15.59
CA MET A 47 6.21 5.48 15.90
C MET A 47 5.39 4.25 15.51
N LEU A 48 4.11 4.21 15.89
CA LEU A 48 3.21 3.09 15.57
C LEU A 48 2.99 2.94 14.07
N ILE A 49 2.85 4.04 13.32
CA ILE A 49 2.73 4.00 11.86
C ILE A 49 4.01 3.42 11.25
N ARG A 50 5.20 3.85 11.69
CA ARG A 50 6.47 3.31 11.18
C ARG A 50 6.62 1.82 11.47
N GLU A 51 6.33 1.41 12.70
CA GLU A 51 6.38 0.02 13.13
C GLU A 51 5.43 -0.85 12.30
N LEU A 52 4.19 -0.39 12.10
CA LEU A 52 3.19 -1.10 11.32
C LEU A 52 3.65 -1.42 9.90
N PHE A 53 4.25 -0.45 9.22
CA PHE A 53 4.76 -0.66 7.87
C PHE A 53 6.03 -1.51 7.87
N ALA A 54 6.96 -1.30 8.80
CA ALA A 54 8.18 -2.12 8.89
C ALA A 54 7.88 -3.61 9.04
N ILE A 55 6.90 -3.97 9.89
CA ILE A 55 6.48 -5.35 10.09
C ILE A 55 5.89 -5.94 8.79
N ILE A 56 5.00 -5.19 8.12
CA ILE A 56 4.31 -5.66 6.91
C ILE A 56 5.27 -5.80 5.73
N THR A 57 6.25 -4.89 5.59
CA THR A 57 7.23 -4.92 4.50
C THR A 57 8.43 -5.83 4.77
N GLY A 58 8.54 -6.38 5.99
CA GLY A 58 9.71 -7.16 6.41
C GLY A 58 10.99 -6.33 6.51
N GLU A 59 10.89 -5.00 6.58
CA GLU A 59 12.06 -4.12 6.78
C GLU A 59 12.60 -4.19 8.22
N ASP A 60 11.85 -4.77 9.14
CA ASP A 60 12.25 -5.02 10.53
C ASP A 60 13.40 -6.03 10.65
N ASP A 61 13.56 -6.93 9.66
CA ASP A 61 14.53 -8.03 9.71
C ASP A 61 15.91 -7.70 9.12
N MET A 62 16.11 -6.53 8.51
CA MET A 62 17.34 -6.18 7.77
C MET A 62 18.50 -5.66 8.65
N ALA A 63 18.46 -5.91 9.95
CA ALA A 63 19.39 -5.28 10.90
C ALA A 63 20.64 -6.09 11.27
N ASP A 64 20.81 -7.35 10.83
CA ASP A 64 21.97 -8.15 11.28
C ASP A 64 22.36 -9.30 10.33
N ASP A 65 22.76 -8.98 9.10
CA ASP A 65 23.60 -9.90 8.31
C ASP A 65 25.06 -9.59 8.63
N GLY A 66 25.57 -10.28 9.65
CA GLY A 66 27.00 -10.38 9.89
C GLY A 66 27.74 -10.84 8.63
N ASP A 67 28.98 -10.36 8.50
CA ASP A 67 29.94 -10.52 7.38
C ASP A 67 30.32 -11.99 7.03
N ASP A 68 29.38 -12.91 6.87
CA ASP A 68 29.66 -14.27 6.39
C ASP A 68 29.54 -14.34 4.87
N ALA A 69 30.54 -13.72 4.25
CA ALA A 69 30.89 -13.92 2.86
C ALA A 69 31.31 -15.39 2.63
N GLU A 70 30.42 -16.23 2.10
CA GLU A 70 30.78 -17.21 1.07
C GLU A 70 29.55 -17.87 0.42
N ASN A 71 29.25 -17.40 -0.81
CA ASN A 71 29.10 -18.27 -1.97
C ASN A 71 27.95 -19.30 -1.97
N THR A 72 26.74 -18.86 -2.32
CA THR A 72 25.96 -19.55 -3.37
C THR A 72 24.92 -18.61 -3.99
N VAL A 73 25.03 -18.39 -5.29
CA VAL A 73 24.02 -17.71 -6.10
C VAL A 73 22.77 -18.59 -6.16
N ASN A 74 21.88 -18.46 -5.18
CA ASN A 74 20.49 -18.84 -5.31
C ASN A 74 19.73 -17.59 -5.79
N LEU A 75 19.23 -17.64 -7.03
CA LEU A 75 18.44 -16.61 -7.72
C LEU A 75 17.05 -16.33 -7.09
N ILE A 76 16.89 -16.64 -5.81
CA ILE A 76 15.70 -16.40 -5.00
C ILE A 76 16.26 -15.91 -3.67
N ASN A 77 16.14 -14.61 -3.40
CA ASN A 77 16.69 -13.96 -2.20
C ASN A 77 16.27 -14.73 -0.93
N PRO A 78 17.15 -15.53 -0.30
CA PRO A 78 16.77 -16.46 0.76
C PRO A 78 16.56 -15.78 2.12
N GLY A 79 16.90 -14.48 2.23
CA GLY A 79 16.76 -13.69 3.46
C GLY A 79 15.35 -13.18 3.75
N TYR A 80 14.34 -13.54 2.95
CA TYR A 80 12.95 -13.07 3.13
C TYR A 80 11.98 -14.20 3.53
N GLU A 81 12.47 -15.30 4.12
CA GLU A 81 11.58 -16.32 4.71
C GLU A 81 11.41 -16.05 6.21
N LYS A 82 10.37 -15.28 6.57
CA LYS A 82 9.92 -15.18 7.97
C LYS A 82 9.50 -16.57 8.46
N THR A 83 9.94 -16.98 9.65
CA THR A 83 9.50 -18.23 10.28
C THR A 83 8.01 -18.18 10.62
N ASP A 84 7.36 -19.34 10.77
CA ASP A 84 5.94 -19.41 11.16
C ASP A 84 5.68 -18.70 12.51
N ASP A 85 6.63 -18.79 13.45
CA ASP A 85 6.54 -18.10 14.74
C ASP A 85 6.70 -16.58 14.59
N GLN A 86 7.64 -16.09 13.77
CA GLN A 86 7.81 -14.67 13.50
C GLN A 86 6.55 -14.09 12.86
N ARG A 87 5.99 -14.75 11.84
CA ARG A 87 4.76 -14.28 11.18
C ARG A 87 3.58 -14.22 12.13
N ARG A 88 3.48 -15.16 13.09
CA ARG A 88 2.45 -15.09 14.14
C ARG A 88 2.66 -13.86 15.02
N LEU A 89 3.88 -13.61 15.49
CA LEU A 89 4.20 -12.45 16.33
C LEU A 89 3.92 -11.13 15.59
N ASP A 90 4.30 -11.05 14.31
CA ASP A 90 4.02 -9.92 13.44
C ASP A 90 2.52 -9.67 13.30
N CYS A 91 1.74 -10.72 13.03
CA CYS A 91 0.29 -10.64 12.92
C CYS A 91 -0.35 -10.17 14.25
N GLU A 92 0.10 -10.70 15.39
CA GLU A 92 -0.37 -10.29 16.71
C GLU A 92 -0.05 -8.81 16.97
N ARG A 93 1.17 -8.38 16.64
CA ARG A 93 1.61 -7.00 16.84
C ARG A 93 0.85 -6.02 15.95
N VAL A 94 0.66 -6.35 14.68
CA VAL A 94 -0.15 -5.55 13.75
C VAL A 94 -1.59 -5.43 14.25
N ALA A 95 -2.19 -6.53 14.72
CA ALA A 95 -3.54 -6.51 15.29
C ALA A 95 -3.62 -5.61 16.54
N GLU A 96 -2.61 -5.65 17.41
CA GLU A 96 -2.53 -4.79 18.60
C GLU A 96 -2.44 -3.30 18.22
N ILE A 97 -1.54 -2.96 17.28
CA ILE A 97 -1.36 -1.57 16.81
C ILE A 97 -2.67 -1.03 16.23
N LEU A 98 -3.32 -1.80 15.35
CA LEU A 98 -4.57 -1.39 14.69
C LEU A 98 -5.77 -1.32 15.64
N SER A 99 -5.74 -2.06 16.75
CA SER A 99 -6.80 -2.02 17.78
C SER A 99 -6.52 -1.09 18.95
N SER A 100 -5.36 -0.43 18.97
CA SER A 100 -4.92 0.47 20.05
C SER A 100 -5.83 1.69 20.28
N GLY A 101 -6.63 2.08 19.28
CA GLY A 101 -7.49 3.26 19.33
C GLY A 101 -6.73 4.59 19.29
N VAL A 102 -5.43 4.56 18.95
CA VAL A 102 -4.62 5.77 18.73
C VAL A 102 -5.13 6.50 17.49
N ASP A 103 -5.44 7.78 17.64
CA ASP A 103 -5.97 8.60 16.55
C ASP A 103 -4.95 8.71 15.40
N GLY A 104 -5.42 8.56 14.16
CA GLY A 104 -4.56 8.52 12.98
C GLY A 104 -3.96 7.14 12.65
N VAL A 105 -4.02 6.14 13.54
CA VAL A 105 -3.64 4.75 13.20
C VAL A 105 -4.88 3.99 12.68
N SER A 106 -4.82 3.47 11.46
CA SER A 106 -5.93 2.70 10.88
C SER A 106 -5.47 1.73 9.80
N ALA A 107 -6.31 0.73 9.49
CA ALA A 107 -6.04 -0.28 8.46
C ALA A 107 -6.09 0.27 7.02
N ASN A 108 -6.52 1.53 6.84
CA ASN A 108 -6.59 2.21 5.54
C ASN A 108 -5.48 3.25 5.35
N LEU A 109 -4.42 3.18 6.18
CA LEU A 109 -3.21 3.94 5.91
C LEU A 109 -2.60 3.50 4.57
N THR A 110 -1.97 4.46 3.90
CA THR A 110 -1.18 4.22 2.69
C THR A 110 0.32 4.35 2.96
N TRP A 111 1.14 3.79 2.11
CA TRP A 111 2.59 3.93 2.16
C TRP A 111 3.03 5.12 1.32
N THR A 112 4.34 5.19 1.07
CA THR A 112 5.05 6.28 0.39
C THR A 112 4.34 6.68 -0.89
N TYR A 113 3.99 5.74 -1.78
CA TYR A 113 3.39 6.05 -3.09
C TYR A 113 1.88 5.82 -3.14
N GLY A 114 1.25 5.64 -1.98
CA GLY A 114 -0.20 5.48 -1.87
C GLY A 114 -0.70 4.04 -1.92
N GLU A 115 0.21 3.06 -1.81
CA GLU A 115 -0.13 1.66 -1.57
C GLU A 115 -0.84 1.52 -0.23
N THR A 116 -2.01 0.91 -0.18
CA THR A 116 -2.69 0.69 1.11
C THR A 116 -1.96 -0.37 1.95
N LEU A 117 -2.15 -0.39 3.26
CA LEU A 117 -1.64 -1.49 4.11
C LEU A 117 -2.05 -2.87 3.58
N LEU A 118 -3.29 -2.99 3.09
CA LEU A 118 -3.78 -4.22 2.47
C LEU A 118 -3.03 -4.57 1.18
N TRP A 119 -2.67 -3.57 0.36
CA TRP A 119 -1.84 -3.77 -0.81
C TRP A 119 -0.46 -4.30 -0.42
N MET A 120 0.20 -3.65 0.56
CA MET A 120 1.51 -4.06 1.06
C MET A 120 1.47 -5.48 1.64
N ALA A 121 0.44 -5.83 2.41
CA ALA A 121 0.27 -7.19 2.93
C ALA A 121 0.15 -8.23 1.80
N ILE A 122 -0.51 -7.91 0.68
CA ILE A 122 -0.59 -8.84 -0.46
C ILE A 122 0.76 -8.99 -1.16
N GLU A 123 1.46 -7.86 -1.37
CA GLU A 123 2.74 -7.81 -2.06
C GLU A 123 3.85 -8.49 -1.27
N TYR A 124 4.00 -8.16 0.00
CA TYR A 124 5.12 -8.63 0.81
C TYR A 124 4.84 -9.99 1.47
N ASP A 125 3.57 -10.40 1.62
CA ASP A 125 3.20 -11.73 2.15
C ASP A 125 2.84 -12.73 1.03
N HIS A 126 3.15 -12.44 -0.25
CA HIS A 126 2.68 -13.24 -1.39
C HIS A 126 3.09 -14.72 -1.33
N ARG A 127 4.26 -15.03 -0.76
CA ARG A 127 4.82 -16.39 -0.64
C ARG A 127 4.34 -17.17 0.59
N HIS A 128 3.51 -16.55 1.42
CA HIS A 128 3.10 -17.09 2.71
C HIS A 128 1.57 -17.23 2.82
N PRO A 129 1.07 -18.00 3.80
CA PRO A 129 -0.36 -18.08 4.09
C PRO A 129 -0.98 -16.71 4.31
N ALA A 130 -2.29 -16.56 4.09
CA ALA A 130 -2.95 -15.24 4.06
C ALA A 130 -3.17 -14.56 5.43
N GLN A 131 -2.33 -14.85 6.43
CA GLN A 131 -2.49 -14.44 7.82
C GLN A 131 -2.48 -12.92 7.98
N MET A 132 -1.48 -12.23 7.41
CA MET A 132 -1.38 -10.77 7.52
C MET A 132 -2.53 -10.09 6.76
N THR A 133 -2.92 -10.64 5.61
CA THR A 133 -4.08 -10.16 4.83
C THR A 133 -5.38 -10.25 5.67
N ASP A 134 -5.60 -11.38 6.36
CA ASP A 134 -6.77 -11.55 7.25
C ASP A 134 -6.76 -10.55 8.41
N VAL A 135 -5.61 -10.33 9.06
CA VAL A 135 -5.46 -9.35 10.15
C VAL A 135 -5.86 -7.95 9.71
N VAL A 136 -5.31 -7.49 8.58
CA VAL A 136 -5.57 -6.14 8.06
C VAL A 136 -7.04 -5.98 7.64
N LEU A 137 -7.65 -7.00 7.01
CA LEU A 137 -9.07 -7.00 6.67
C LEU A 137 -9.98 -6.97 7.91
N ARG A 138 -9.68 -7.76 8.94
CA ARG A 138 -10.44 -7.76 10.20
C ARG A 138 -10.34 -6.42 10.95
N ALA A 139 -9.24 -5.71 10.78
CA ALA A 139 -9.07 -4.35 11.29
C ALA A 139 -9.83 -3.28 10.47
N GLY A 140 -10.56 -3.68 9.43
CA GLY A 140 -11.42 -2.79 8.63
C GLY A 140 -10.73 -2.15 7.44
N ALA A 141 -9.68 -2.76 6.89
CA ALA A 141 -9.14 -2.34 5.60
C ALA A 141 -10.20 -2.49 4.49
N ASP A 142 -10.29 -1.48 3.64
CA ASP A 142 -11.18 -1.49 2.49
C ASP A 142 -10.60 -2.37 1.38
N ALA A 143 -11.25 -3.51 1.14
CA ALA A 143 -10.88 -4.47 0.11
C ALA A 143 -11.01 -3.92 -1.32
N ASN A 144 -11.59 -2.73 -1.50
CA ASN A 144 -11.70 -2.02 -2.77
C ASN A 144 -10.84 -0.77 -2.88
N ALA A 145 -10.10 -0.38 -1.84
CA ALA A 145 -9.30 0.84 -1.85
C ALA A 145 -8.20 0.72 -2.93
N PRO A 146 -8.24 1.55 -3.98
CA PRO A 146 -7.26 1.46 -5.05
C PRO A 146 -5.89 1.91 -4.55
N ASN A 147 -4.84 1.26 -5.05
CA ASN A 147 -3.48 1.79 -4.96
C ASN A 147 -3.40 3.11 -5.74
N ALA A 148 -2.76 4.14 -5.18
CA ALA A 148 -2.69 5.44 -5.83
C ALA A 148 -1.79 5.44 -7.08
N VAL A 149 -0.81 4.53 -7.16
CA VAL A 149 0.15 4.42 -8.26
C VAL A 149 -0.54 4.00 -9.57
N ASP A 150 -1.18 2.85 -9.57
CA ASP A 150 -1.75 2.23 -10.77
C ASP A 150 -3.29 2.24 -10.79
N GLY A 151 -3.93 2.65 -9.69
CA GLY A 151 -5.38 2.62 -9.52
C GLY A 151 -5.96 1.21 -9.37
N LEU A 152 -5.11 0.18 -9.23
CA LEU A 152 -5.55 -1.19 -9.09
C LEU A 152 -6.11 -1.43 -7.69
N ARG A 153 -7.17 -2.22 -7.62
CA ARG A 153 -7.72 -2.70 -6.35
C ARG A 153 -6.91 -3.88 -5.84
N PRO A 154 -6.95 -4.18 -4.52
CA PRO A 154 -6.24 -5.31 -3.93
C PRO A 154 -6.45 -6.64 -4.69
N ILE A 155 -7.69 -6.93 -5.10
CA ILE A 155 -8.02 -8.16 -5.85
C ILE A 155 -7.42 -8.22 -7.26
N GLN A 156 -7.03 -7.07 -7.82
CA GLN A 156 -6.38 -6.93 -9.11
C GLN A 156 -4.85 -6.92 -9.01
N SER A 157 -4.30 -7.07 -7.80
CA SER A 157 -2.87 -7.06 -7.56
C SER A 157 -2.16 -8.14 -8.41
N PRO A 158 -1.06 -7.79 -9.10
CA PRO A 158 -0.29 -8.76 -9.87
C PRO A 158 0.30 -9.87 -8.99
N TRP A 159 0.50 -9.61 -7.70
CA TRP A 159 1.00 -10.59 -6.73
C TRP A 159 0.01 -11.71 -6.42
N LEU A 160 -1.28 -11.49 -6.72
CA LEU A 160 -2.32 -12.52 -6.66
C LEU A 160 -2.48 -13.27 -7.97
N SER A 161 -1.73 -12.95 -9.02
CA SER A 161 -1.76 -13.75 -10.25
C SER A 161 -1.14 -15.14 -9.99
N SER A 162 -1.55 -16.13 -10.78
CA SER A 162 -1.05 -17.50 -10.63
C SER A 162 0.45 -17.51 -10.90
N GLN A 163 1.23 -17.81 -9.85
CA GLN A 163 2.67 -18.03 -9.98
C GLN A 163 2.88 -19.51 -10.34
N THR A 164 4.01 -19.82 -10.97
CA THR A 164 4.27 -21.17 -11.52
C THR A 164 4.43 -22.29 -10.47
N VAL A 165 4.30 -21.97 -9.17
CA VAL A 165 4.48 -22.92 -8.06
C VAL A 165 3.15 -23.19 -7.37
N ALA A 166 2.74 -24.47 -7.35
CA ALA A 166 1.43 -24.91 -6.83
C ALA A 166 1.14 -24.49 -5.37
N ARG A 167 2.18 -24.27 -4.54
CA ARG A 167 2.01 -23.82 -3.15
C ARG A 167 1.60 -22.35 -3.06
N GLU A 168 2.21 -21.50 -3.89
CA GLU A 168 1.88 -20.06 -3.95
C GLU A 168 0.48 -19.86 -4.52
N ASP A 169 0.06 -20.71 -5.47
CA ASP A 169 -1.31 -20.71 -5.97
C ASP A 169 -2.35 -20.94 -4.87
N ALA A 170 -2.07 -21.81 -3.90
CA ALA A 170 -2.95 -22.08 -2.77
C ALA A 170 -3.06 -20.86 -1.83
N PHE A 171 -1.93 -20.23 -1.49
CA PHE A 171 -1.90 -19.01 -0.68
C PHE A 171 -2.60 -17.84 -1.37
N ASN A 172 -2.36 -17.66 -2.67
CA ASN A 172 -3.02 -16.61 -3.45
C ASN A 172 -4.52 -16.88 -3.59
N ALA A 173 -4.95 -18.15 -3.69
CA ALA A 173 -6.37 -18.51 -3.67
C ALA A 173 -7.03 -18.15 -2.33
N GLU A 174 -6.36 -18.41 -1.21
CA GLU A 174 -6.82 -18.03 0.12
C GLU A 174 -6.95 -16.51 0.27
N LYS A 175 -5.91 -15.74 -0.13
CA LYS A 175 -5.95 -14.27 -0.13
C LYS A 175 -7.11 -13.73 -0.97
N ARG A 176 -7.33 -14.26 -2.18
CA ARG A 176 -8.48 -13.88 -3.02
C ARG A 176 -9.81 -14.19 -2.33
N ALA A 177 -9.94 -15.35 -1.68
CA ALA A 177 -11.15 -15.71 -0.95
C ALA A 177 -11.44 -14.75 0.20
N LEU A 178 -10.41 -14.32 0.95
CA LEU A 178 -10.55 -13.31 2.00
C LEU A 178 -10.96 -11.94 1.45
N LEU A 179 -10.37 -11.51 0.34
CA LEU A 179 -10.76 -10.25 -0.30
C LEU A 179 -12.23 -10.29 -0.75
N ILE A 180 -12.67 -11.39 -1.37
CA ILE A 180 -14.06 -11.57 -1.80
C ILE A 180 -15.01 -11.58 -0.60
N SER A 181 -14.66 -12.27 0.49
CA SER A 181 -15.48 -12.31 1.70
C SER A 181 -15.56 -10.95 2.40
N ALA A 182 -14.51 -10.12 2.28
CA ALA A 182 -14.48 -8.73 2.72
C ALA A 182 -15.18 -7.76 1.76
N GLY A 183 -15.77 -8.24 0.65
CA GLY A 183 -16.55 -7.43 -0.28
C GLY A 183 -15.75 -6.81 -1.43
N ALA A 184 -14.58 -7.34 -1.76
CA ALA A 184 -13.86 -6.92 -2.96
C ALA A 184 -14.71 -7.15 -4.22
N ALA A 185 -14.89 -6.11 -5.02
CA ALA A 185 -15.63 -6.19 -6.27
C ALA A 185 -14.76 -6.89 -7.34
N ILE A 186 -15.24 -8.05 -7.80
CA ILE A 186 -14.68 -8.72 -8.97
C ILE A 186 -15.17 -7.97 -10.21
N LEU A 187 -14.40 -6.98 -10.65
CA LEU A 187 -14.64 -6.37 -11.95
C LEU A 187 -14.16 -7.36 -13.00
N CYS A 188 -15.07 -8.20 -13.50
CA CYS A 188 -14.83 -8.94 -14.72
C CYS A 188 -14.59 -7.90 -15.82
N CYS A 189 -13.34 -7.75 -16.26
CA CYS A 189 -13.09 -7.07 -17.53
C CYS A 189 -13.87 -7.87 -18.58
N GLU A 190 -14.97 -7.32 -19.06
CA GLU A 190 -15.63 -7.86 -20.24
C GLU A 190 -14.62 -7.78 -21.39
N ASP A 191 -14.07 -8.94 -21.75
CA ASP A 191 -13.27 -9.10 -22.95
C ASP A 191 -14.12 -8.73 -24.17
N GLY A 192 -13.95 -7.51 -24.68
CA GLY A 192 -14.50 -7.17 -25.99
C GLY A 192 -14.86 -5.71 -26.20
N GLY A 193 -13.86 -4.87 -26.50
CA GLY A 193 -14.16 -3.55 -27.06
C GLY A 193 -12.93 -2.75 -27.41
N ARG A 194 -12.48 -2.86 -28.67
CA ARG A 194 -11.61 -1.87 -29.32
C ARG A 194 -12.02 -0.45 -28.90
N SER A 195 -11.17 0.24 -28.18
CA SER A 195 -11.33 1.69 -27.95
C SER A 195 -9.96 2.29 -27.73
N GLY A 196 -9.55 3.12 -28.69
CA GLY A 196 -8.28 3.82 -28.66
C GLY A 196 -8.03 4.54 -27.34
N ARG A 197 -6.75 4.73 -27.08
CA ARG A 197 -6.12 5.48 -25.99
C ARG A 197 -6.75 6.88 -25.86
N LYS A 198 -7.94 6.98 -25.27
CA LYS A 198 -8.47 8.24 -24.75
C LYS A 198 -7.72 8.49 -23.45
N LYS A 199 -6.80 9.47 -23.50
CA LYS A 199 -6.20 10.08 -22.32
C LYS A 199 -7.35 10.35 -21.34
N ARG A 200 -7.36 9.64 -20.21
CA ARG A 200 -8.32 9.94 -19.15
C ARG A 200 -8.04 11.38 -18.69
N PRO A 201 -9.06 12.26 -18.58
CA PRO A 201 -8.85 13.51 -17.89
C PRO A 201 -8.47 13.15 -16.45
N LEU A 202 -7.36 13.71 -15.96
CA LEU A 202 -7.05 13.77 -14.53
C LEU A 202 -8.33 14.24 -13.84
N GLN A 203 -9.02 13.33 -13.14
CA GLN A 203 -10.03 13.75 -12.18
C GLN A 203 -9.26 14.51 -11.12
N GLN A 204 -9.47 15.81 -11.10
CA GLN A 204 -9.07 16.68 -10.01
C GLN A 204 -9.78 16.12 -8.78
N VAL A 205 -9.03 15.37 -7.96
CA VAL A 205 -9.51 14.89 -6.67
C VAL A 205 -9.57 16.13 -5.80
N ASP A 206 -10.76 16.73 -5.72
CA ASP A 206 -11.05 17.76 -4.72
C ASP A 206 -10.94 17.07 -3.36
N PHE A 207 -9.84 17.31 -2.65
CA PHE A 207 -9.69 16.94 -1.25
C PHE A 207 -10.61 17.86 -0.43
N GLY A 208 -11.91 17.56 -0.49
CA GLY A 208 -12.94 18.20 0.30
C GLY A 208 -12.67 17.97 1.77
N MET A 209 -12.10 18.98 2.43
CA MET A 209 -12.10 19.11 3.87
C MET A 209 -13.57 19.23 4.34
N THR A 210 -14.19 18.13 4.73
CA THR A 210 -15.41 18.17 5.55
C THR A 210 -15.17 17.50 6.88
N ASN A 211 -14.74 18.30 7.85
CA ASN A 211 -15.08 18.09 9.25
C ASN A 211 -16.60 18.09 9.37
N SER A 212 -17.22 16.92 9.36
CA SER A 212 -18.61 16.78 9.80
C SER A 212 -18.67 15.89 11.02
N HIS A 213 -19.00 16.56 12.13
CA HIS A 213 -19.39 16.02 13.42
C HIS A 213 -20.14 14.68 13.31
N PHE A 214 -19.49 13.60 13.74
CA PHE A 214 -20.19 12.36 14.07
C PHE A 214 -20.65 12.45 15.53
N SER A 215 -21.78 13.13 15.75
CA SER A 215 -22.45 13.19 17.05
C SER A 215 -23.20 11.88 17.29
N ARG A 216 -22.56 10.91 17.98
CA ARG A 216 -23.25 9.71 18.46
C ARG A 216 -24.12 10.06 19.65
N SER A 217 -25.43 10.20 19.41
CA SER A 217 -26.45 10.18 20.47
C SER A 217 -26.42 8.85 21.19
N ARG A 218 -26.14 8.90 22.50
CA ARG A 218 -26.45 7.84 23.45
C ARG A 218 -27.96 7.84 23.65
N SER A 219 -28.65 6.78 23.25
CA SER A 219 -29.94 6.43 23.84
C SER A 219 -29.74 5.26 24.81
N SER A 220 -29.68 5.60 26.09
CA SER A 220 -30.23 4.73 27.13
C SER A 220 -31.74 4.61 26.89
N VAL A 221 -32.33 3.44 27.16
CA VAL A 221 -33.61 3.25 27.87
C VAL A 221 -34.10 1.79 27.68
N TRP A 222 -34.26 1.13 28.84
CA TRP A 222 -34.74 -0.23 29.19
C TRP A 222 -33.87 -1.44 28.84
#